data_AF-A0A524PXW0-F1
#
_entry.id   AF-A0A524PXW0-F1
#
_cell.length_a   1.000
_cell.length_b   1.000
_cell.length_c   1.000
_cell.angle_alpha   90.00
_cell.angle_beta   90.00
_cell.angle_gamma   90.00
#
_symmetry.space_group_name_H-M   'P 1'
#
loop_
_entity.id
_entity.type
_entity.pdbx_description
1 polymer ?
#
loop_
_entity_poly.entity_id
_entity_poly.type
_entity_poly.pdbx_seq_one_letter_code
_entity_poly.pdbx_strand_id
1 'polypeptide(L)'
;PPFPAVAGLWGKPTNNNNVKSYAIVPQIIDNGAKWYSAIGSPKSPGTAIFALTGKVANTGLVEVPMGITVGEIVFDIGGGIPKNKHFKAVQTGGPLGGCIPASGLNLQVDFDALKEAGAVMGSGGMIVVDEDTCMVEFSKFFLTFATAESCGKCVPCRVGASACSRC
;
A
#
# COMPACT_ATOMS: atom_id res chain seq x y z
N PRO A 1 19.62 11.61 -15.68
CA PRO A 1 18.80 11.05 -16.78
C PRO A 1 17.46 11.80 -16.91
N PRO A 2 16.86 11.89 -18.12
CA PRO A 2 15.58 12.57 -18.30
C PRO A 2 14.43 11.80 -17.62
N PHE A 3 13.50 12.52 -17.00
CA PHE A 3 12.26 11.92 -16.50
C PHE A 3 11.38 11.48 -17.68
N PRO A 4 10.53 10.44 -17.54
CA PRO A 4 9.64 9.98 -18.61
C PRO A 4 8.72 11.08 -19.18
N ALA A 5 8.30 12.01 -18.32
CA ALA A 5 7.50 13.18 -18.73
C ALA A 5 8.22 14.10 -19.73
N VAL A 6 9.56 14.09 -19.75
CA VAL A 6 10.38 14.84 -20.72
C VAL A 6 10.74 13.96 -21.92
N ALA A 7 11.22 12.74 -21.68
CA ALA A 7 11.56 11.78 -22.72
C ALA A 7 11.39 10.33 -22.20
N GLY A 8 10.24 9.73 -22.52
CA GLY A 8 9.84 8.38 -22.12
C GLY A 8 9.76 7.43 -23.32
N LEU A 9 8.54 6.95 -23.64
CA LEU A 9 8.32 5.99 -24.72
C LEU A 9 8.76 6.57 -26.07
N TRP A 10 9.61 5.84 -26.79
CA TRP A 10 10.21 6.27 -28.07
C TRP A 10 10.91 7.63 -28.01
N GLY A 11 11.42 8.01 -26.83
CA GLY A 11 12.08 9.31 -26.62
C GLY A 11 11.12 10.51 -26.65
N LYS A 12 9.80 10.29 -26.49
CA LYS A 12 8.78 11.35 -26.48
C LYS A 12 8.26 11.62 -25.05
N PRO A 13 7.83 12.85 -24.74
CA PRO A 13 7.15 13.16 -23.48
C PRO A 13 6.02 12.17 -23.18
N THR A 14 6.13 11.42 -22.09
CA THR A 14 5.17 10.35 -21.74
C THR A 14 4.87 10.37 -20.24
N ASN A 15 3.63 10.70 -19.89
CA ASN A 15 3.15 10.54 -18.52
C ASN A 15 2.71 9.10 -18.28
N ASN A 16 3.25 8.47 -17.23
CA ASN A 16 2.86 7.15 -16.79
C ASN A 16 2.18 7.26 -15.43
N ASN A 17 0.89 6.94 -15.39
CA ASN A 17 0.10 6.96 -14.16
C ASN A 17 -0.62 5.62 -13.98
N ASN A 18 -0.94 5.30 -12.72
CA ASN A 18 -1.72 4.11 -12.40
C ASN A 18 -3.14 4.22 -12.96
N VAL A 19 -3.76 3.08 -13.26
CA VAL A 19 -5.15 3.01 -13.73
C VAL A 19 -6.09 3.76 -12.79
N LYS A 20 -5.95 3.62 -11.47
CA LYS A 20 -6.80 4.31 -10.48
C LYS A 20 -6.71 5.84 -10.61
N SER A 21 -5.50 6.35 -10.87
CA SER A 21 -5.27 7.78 -11.05
C SER A 21 -5.99 8.32 -12.30
N TYR A 22 -6.02 7.57 -13.40
CA TYR A 22 -6.76 7.97 -14.58
C TYR A 22 -8.27 7.70 -14.49
N ALA A 23 -8.68 6.65 -13.79
CA ALA A 23 -10.08 6.27 -13.64
C ALA A 23 -10.91 7.32 -12.88
N ILE A 24 -10.28 8.07 -11.97
CA ILE A 24 -10.98 9.14 -11.22
C ILE A 24 -11.07 10.47 -11.99
N VAL A 25 -10.25 10.67 -13.03
CA VAL A 25 -10.20 11.94 -13.79
C VAL A 25 -11.56 12.33 -14.38
N PRO A 26 -12.33 11.45 -15.04
CA PRO A 26 -13.66 11.81 -15.55
C PRO A 26 -14.59 12.32 -14.45
N GLN A 27 -14.60 11.66 -13.28
CA GLN A 27 -15.43 12.06 -12.14
C GLN A 27 -15.02 13.45 -11.60
N ILE A 28 -13.72 13.75 -11.60
CA ILE A 28 -13.21 15.07 -11.19
C ILE A 28 -13.60 16.16 -12.20
N ILE A 29 -13.61 15.84 -13.49
CA ILE A 29 -14.02 16.78 -14.54
C ILE A 29 -15.53 17.05 -14.44
N ASP A 30 -16.34 16.00 -14.27
CA ASP A 30 -17.80 16.11 -14.25
C ASP A 30 -18.32 16.80 -12.98
N ASN A 31 -17.77 16.48 -11.81
CA ASN A 31 -18.21 17.04 -10.53
C ASN A 31 -17.39 18.26 -10.06
N GLY A 32 -16.27 18.53 -10.72
CA GLY A 32 -15.33 19.61 -10.41
C GLY A 32 -14.30 19.27 -9.34
N ALA A 33 -13.14 19.92 -9.42
CA ALA A 33 -12.02 19.68 -8.50
C ALA A 33 -12.36 19.88 -7.02
N LYS A 34 -13.25 20.85 -6.71
CA LYS A 34 -13.70 21.13 -5.33
C LYS A 34 -14.45 19.97 -4.70
N TRP A 35 -15.21 19.22 -5.49
CA TRP A 35 -15.93 18.04 -5.01
C TRP A 35 -14.95 16.98 -4.53
N TYR A 36 -13.96 16.64 -5.36
CA TYR A 36 -12.97 15.63 -5.00
C TYR A 36 -12.07 16.09 -3.85
N SER A 37 -11.68 17.36 -3.84
CA SER A 37 -10.84 17.91 -2.76
C SER A 37 -11.54 18.07 -1.42
N ALA A 38 -12.87 18.02 -1.40
CA ALA A 38 -13.66 18.06 -0.16
C ALA A 38 -13.71 16.69 0.55
N ILE A 39 -13.24 15.62 -0.09
CA ILE A 39 -13.18 14.27 0.45
C ILE A 39 -11.80 14.04 1.08
N GLY A 40 -11.75 13.38 2.23
CA GLY A 40 -10.52 13.01 2.91
C GLY A 40 -9.82 14.18 3.60
N SER A 41 -8.54 13.98 3.97
CA SER A 41 -7.79 14.97 4.73
C SER A 41 -7.35 16.16 3.87
N PRO A 42 -7.20 17.37 4.44
CA PRO A 42 -6.77 18.55 3.67
C PRO A 42 -5.40 18.39 2.98
N LYS A 43 -4.51 17.57 3.57
CA LYS A 43 -3.18 17.31 3.03
C LYS A 43 -3.17 16.24 1.94
N SER A 44 -4.17 15.36 1.94
CA SER A 44 -4.27 14.24 1.02
C SER A 44 -5.72 14.09 0.57
N PRO A 45 -6.23 15.00 -0.27
CA PRO A 45 -7.62 14.95 -0.70
C PRO A 45 -7.93 13.71 -1.54
N GLY A 46 -9.19 13.30 -1.49
CA GLY A 46 -9.76 12.24 -2.31
C GLY A 46 -9.90 10.91 -1.58
N THR A 47 -9.99 9.85 -2.38
CA THR A 47 -10.19 8.48 -1.90
C THR A 47 -8.97 7.60 -2.21
N ALA A 48 -8.82 6.54 -1.43
CA ALA A 48 -7.90 5.45 -1.70
C ALA A 48 -8.66 4.13 -1.82
N ILE A 49 -8.24 3.32 -2.79
CA ILE A 49 -8.77 1.96 -2.97
C ILE A 49 -7.74 0.97 -2.43
N PHE A 50 -8.14 0.22 -1.40
CA PHE A 50 -7.35 -0.84 -0.79
C PHE A 50 -7.84 -2.22 -1.19
N ALA A 51 -6.90 -3.11 -1.50
CA ALA A 51 -7.12 -4.55 -1.55
C ALA A 51 -6.84 -5.13 -0.16
N LEU A 52 -7.89 -5.29 0.63
CA LEU A 52 -7.83 -5.80 1.99
C LEU A 52 -7.86 -7.34 1.97
N THR A 53 -6.80 -7.95 2.48
CA THR A 53 -6.61 -9.41 2.47
C THR A 53 -5.87 -9.89 3.72
N GLY A 54 -5.59 -11.18 3.80
CA GLY A 54 -4.90 -11.81 4.93
C GLY A 54 -5.85 -12.33 6.01
N LYS A 55 -5.48 -12.13 7.27
CA LYS A 55 -6.21 -12.61 8.46
C LYS A 55 -7.30 -11.63 8.89
N VAL A 56 -8.26 -11.40 8.02
CA VAL A 56 -9.38 -10.47 8.23
C VAL A 56 -10.70 -11.14 7.80
N ALA A 57 -11.81 -10.84 8.48
CA ALA A 57 -13.08 -11.53 8.26
C ALA A 57 -13.67 -11.23 6.87
N ASN A 58 -13.62 -9.97 6.45
CA ASN A 58 -14.11 -9.49 5.16
C ASN A 58 -12.91 -9.09 4.28
N THR A 59 -12.63 -9.88 3.26
CA THR A 59 -11.62 -9.57 2.24
C THR A 59 -12.27 -8.96 1.01
N GLY A 60 -11.57 -8.05 0.33
CA GLY A 60 -12.10 -7.40 -0.86
C GLY A 60 -11.42 -6.10 -1.24
N LEU A 61 -12.07 -5.38 -2.15
CA LEU A 61 -11.68 -4.01 -2.49
C LEU A 61 -12.52 -3.04 -1.67
N VAL A 62 -11.87 -2.13 -0.97
CA VAL A 62 -12.51 -1.10 -0.15
C VAL A 62 -12.03 0.26 -0.62
N GLU A 63 -12.96 1.11 -1.03
CA GLU A 63 -12.69 2.51 -1.33
C GLU A 63 -13.04 3.35 -0.11
N VAL A 64 -12.06 4.09 0.40
CA VAL A 64 -12.18 4.84 1.66
C VAL A 64 -11.68 6.27 1.46
N PRO A 65 -12.21 7.25 2.21
CA PRO A 65 -11.64 8.58 2.23
C PRO A 65 -10.22 8.55 2.80
N MET A 66 -9.32 9.33 2.21
CA MET A 66 -7.97 9.51 2.74
C MET A 66 -8.01 10.08 4.16
N GLY A 67 -7.12 9.61 5.04
CA GLY A 67 -7.09 10.01 6.44
C GLY A 67 -7.93 9.15 7.40
N ILE A 68 -8.69 8.17 6.88
CA ILE A 68 -9.24 7.07 7.70
C ILE A 68 -8.11 6.36 8.46
N THR A 69 -8.39 5.81 9.63
CA THR A 69 -7.39 5.08 10.41
C THR A 69 -7.24 3.63 9.95
N VAL A 70 -6.07 3.04 10.24
CA VAL A 70 -5.83 1.61 10.01
C VAL A 70 -6.85 0.75 10.75
N GLY A 71 -7.21 1.14 11.98
CA GLY A 71 -8.19 0.44 12.81
C GLY A 71 -9.57 0.40 12.18
N GLU A 72 -10.06 1.54 11.68
CA GLU A 72 -11.35 1.61 10.98
C GLU A 72 -11.37 0.68 9.75
N ILE A 73 -10.30 0.66 8.96
CA ILE A 73 -10.22 -0.26 7.80
C ILE A 73 -10.25 -1.73 8.25
N VAL A 74 -9.48 -2.11 9.27
CA VAL A 74 -9.31 -3.51 9.66
C VAL A 74 -10.51 -4.04 10.45
N PHE A 75 -11.02 -3.27 11.40
CA PHE A 75 -12.06 -3.71 12.33
C PHE A 75 -13.47 -3.35 11.86
N ASP A 76 -13.69 -2.10 11.42
CA ASP A 76 -15.04 -1.66 11.07
C ASP A 76 -15.44 -2.14 9.67
N ILE A 77 -14.53 -2.04 8.70
CA ILE A 77 -14.78 -2.51 7.33
C ILE A 77 -14.40 -4.00 7.19
N GLY A 78 -13.20 -4.36 7.63
CA GLY A 78 -12.68 -5.72 7.55
C GLY A 78 -13.35 -6.73 8.49
N GLY A 79 -14.13 -6.28 9.48
CA GLY A 79 -14.77 -7.16 10.46
C GLY A 79 -13.78 -7.80 11.44
N GLY A 80 -12.56 -7.26 11.55
CA GLY A 80 -11.55 -7.72 12.50
C GLY A 80 -10.91 -9.05 12.16
N ILE A 81 -10.18 -9.60 13.13
CA ILE A 81 -9.43 -10.85 12.96
C ILE A 81 -10.36 -12.05 13.19
N PRO A 82 -10.39 -13.04 12.27
CA PRO A 82 -11.18 -14.25 12.44
C PRO A 82 -10.85 -14.98 13.75
N LYS A 83 -11.87 -15.65 14.32
CA LYS A 83 -11.75 -16.47 15.54
C LYS A 83 -11.34 -15.67 16.79
N ASN A 84 -11.64 -14.36 16.84
CA ASN A 84 -11.33 -13.47 17.96
C ASN A 84 -9.85 -13.45 18.36
N LYS A 85 -8.96 -13.71 17.40
CA LYS A 85 -7.52 -13.62 17.63
C LYS A 85 -7.06 -12.17 17.69
N HIS A 86 -5.85 -11.97 18.21
CA HIS A 86 -5.27 -10.64 18.31
C HIS A 86 -4.67 -10.17 16.98
N PHE A 87 -4.93 -8.90 16.63
CA PHE A 87 -4.26 -8.20 15.55
C PHE A 87 -2.78 -8.03 15.88
N LYS A 88 -1.89 -8.42 14.97
CA LYS A 88 -0.45 -8.27 15.15
C LYS A 88 0.11 -7.10 14.37
N ALA A 89 -0.19 -7.06 13.07
CA ALA A 89 0.25 -6.01 12.17
C ALA A 89 -0.60 -5.99 10.89
N VAL A 90 -0.45 -4.93 10.11
CA VAL A 90 -0.88 -4.87 8.72
C VAL A 90 0.28 -4.44 7.84
N GLN A 91 0.50 -5.16 6.75
CA GLN A 91 1.46 -4.81 5.72
C GLN A 91 0.76 -3.91 4.70
N THR A 92 1.31 -2.74 4.42
CA THR A 92 0.72 -1.80 3.44
C THR A 92 1.68 -1.50 2.31
N GLY A 93 1.14 -1.28 1.11
CA GLY A 93 1.92 -0.81 -0.04
C GLY A 93 2.51 -1.92 -0.91
N GLY A 94 1.98 -3.14 -0.79
CA GLY A 94 2.43 -4.31 -1.56
C GLY A 94 3.76 -4.88 -1.03
N PRO A 95 4.37 -5.86 -1.70
CA PRO A 95 5.44 -6.70 -1.14
C PRO A 95 6.71 -5.96 -0.70
N LEU A 96 6.86 -4.69 -1.05
CA LEU A 96 8.01 -3.84 -0.71
C LEU A 96 7.67 -2.76 0.33
N GLY A 97 6.44 -2.76 0.85
CA GLY A 97 6.01 -1.80 1.85
C GLY A 97 6.17 -2.31 3.29
N GLY A 98 6.08 -1.38 4.25
CA GLY A 98 6.29 -1.66 5.67
C GLY A 98 5.12 -2.38 6.36
N CYS A 99 5.35 -2.77 7.61
CA CYS A 99 4.34 -3.34 8.50
C CYS A 99 4.02 -2.36 9.62
N ILE A 100 2.74 -2.04 9.78
CA ILE A 100 2.22 -1.19 10.86
C ILE A 100 1.80 -2.13 12.00
N PRO A 101 2.44 -2.05 13.18
CA PRO A 101 2.12 -2.92 14.31
C PRO A 101 0.81 -2.51 14.98
N ALA A 102 0.33 -3.31 15.93
CA ALA A 102 -0.87 -3.03 16.73
C ALA A 102 -0.92 -1.64 17.38
N SER A 103 0.23 -1.06 17.76
CA SER A 103 0.28 0.30 18.30
C SER A 103 -0.08 1.39 17.28
N GLY A 104 -0.03 1.07 15.98
CA GLY A 104 -0.35 1.97 14.88
C GLY A 104 -1.79 1.87 14.37
N LEU A 105 -2.72 1.25 15.11
CA LEU A 105 -4.12 1.17 14.67
C LEU A 105 -4.79 2.54 14.50
N ASN A 106 -4.40 3.53 15.30
CA ASN A 106 -4.90 4.90 15.18
C ASN A 106 -4.14 5.74 14.14
N LEU A 107 -3.18 5.15 13.43
CA LEU A 107 -2.45 5.85 12.38
C LEU A 107 -3.39 6.19 11.24
N GLN A 108 -3.38 7.45 10.83
CA GLN A 108 -4.12 7.92 9.67
C GLN A 108 -3.48 7.39 8.37
N VAL A 109 -4.33 6.93 7.47
CA VAL A 109 -3.95 6.40 6.18
C VAL A 109 -3.86 7.56 5.20
N ASP A 110 -2.74 8.27 5.28
CA ASP A 110 -2.30 9.29 4.35
C ASP A 110 -0.83 9.10 3.95
N PHE A 111 -0.36 9.84 2.93
CA PHE A 111 0.98 9.63 2.39
C PHE A 111 2.10 9.94 3.39
N ASP A 112 1.93 10.96 4.23
CA ASP A 112 2.97 11.43 5.14
C ASP A 112 3.02 10.55 6.40
N ALA A 113 1.86 10.30 7.01
CA ALA A 113 1.72 9.48 8.22
C ALA A 113 2.21 8.04 7.98
N LEU A 114 1.86 7.44 6.84
CA LEU A 114 2.36 6.10 6.49
C LEU A 114 3.88 6.09 6.34
N LYS A 115 4.44 7.10 5.66
CA LYS A 115 5.89 7.21 5.45
C LYS A 115 6.64 7.38 6.77
N GLU A 116 6.11 8.19 7.69
CA GLU A 116 6.68 8.36 9.04
C GLU A 116 6.66 7.07 9.85
N ALA A 117 5.62 6.24 9.67
CA ALA A 117 5.53 4.91 10.28
C ALA A 117 6.41 3.84 9.61
N GLY A 118 7.23 4.20 8.61
CA GLY A 118 8.05 3.24 7.85
C GLY A 118 7.24 2.37 6.90
N ALA A 119 5.99 2.75 6.63
CA ALA A 119 5.08 2.11 5.71
C ALA A 119 4.89 2.99 4.46
N VAL A 120 4.18 2.48 3.45
CA VAL A 120 3.83 3.27 2.27
C VAL A 120 2.41 2.92 1.83
N MET A 121 1.72 3.88 1.22
CA MET A 121 0.44 3.66 0.56
C MET A 121 0.58 2.65 -0.59
N GLY A 122 1.65 2.80 -1.37
CA GLY A 122 1.96 1.97 -2.53
C GLY A 122 0.77 1.84 -3.50
N SER A 123 0.52 0.62 -3.97
CA SER A 123 -0.61 0.30 -4.85
C SER A 123 -1.94 0.14 -4.10
N GLY A 124 -1.98 0.29 -2.77
CA GLY A 124 -3.17 0.03 -1.95
C GLY A 124 -3.34 -1.44 -1.52
N GLY A 125 -2.30 -2.28 -1.57
CA GLY A 125 -2.39 -3.60 -0.95
C GLY A 125 -2.33 -3.49 0.58
N MET A 126 -3.25 -4.16 1.30
CA MET A 126 -3.24 -4.27 2.76
C MET A 126 -3.38 -5.73 3.19
N ILE A 127 -2.32 -6.30 3.77
CA ILE A 127 -2.29 -7.70 4.23
C ILE A 127 -2.29 -7.71 5.75
N VAL A 128 -3.42 -8.10 6.34
CA VAL A 128 -3.58 -8.19 7.79
C VAL A 128 -3.00 -9.51 8.30
N VAL A 129 -2.28 -9.47 9.43
CA VAL A 129 -1.71 -10.66 10.07
C VAL A 129 -2.09 -10.73 11.55
N ASP A 130 -2.28 -11.95 12.04
CA ASP A 130 -2.66 -12.27 13.42
C ASP A 130 -1.45 -12.63 14.28
N GLU A 131 -1.66 -12.81 15.59
CA GLU A 131 -0.64 -13.14 16.58
C GLU A 131 0.23 -14.36 16.23
N ASP A 132 -0.36 -15.37 15.59
CA ASP A 132 0.30 -16.62 15.19
C ASP A 132 1.23 -16.45 13.98
N THR A 133 1.14 -15.32 13.26
CA THR A 133 1.96 -15.10 12.07
C THR A 133 3.42 -14.83 12.46
N CYS A 134 4.33 -15.71 12.03
CA CYS A 134 5.77 -15.51 12.22
C CYS A 134 6.27 -14.37 11.32
N MET A 135 6.70 -13.26 11.91
CA MET A 135 7.17 -12.09 11.14
C MET A 135 8.50 -12.32 10.41
N VAL A 136 9.31 -13.28 10.88
CA VAL A 136 10.54 -13.70 10.20
C VAL A 136 10.20 -14.41 8.89
N GLU A 137 9.31 -15.41 8.94
CA GLU A 137 8.83 -16.10 7.74
C GLU A 137 8.09 -15.15 6.79
N PHE A 138 7.30 -14.22 7.34
CA PHE A 138 6.62 -13.20 6.55
C PHE A 138 7.60 -12.29 5.80
N SER A 139 8.68 -11.87 6.45
CA SER A 139 9.74 -11.07 5.80
C SER A 139 10.50 -11.88 4.75
N LYS A 140 10.81 -13.14 5.05
CA LYS A 140 11.48 -14.07 4.13
C LYS A 140 10.66 -14.32 2.86
N PHE A 141 9.34 -14.43 2.99
CA PHE A 141 8.42 -14.56 1.87
C PHE A 141 8.55 -13.38 0.88
N PHE A 142 8.51 -12.14 1.39
CA PHE A 142 8.65 -10.96 0.52
C PHE A 142 10.05 -10.80 -0.06
N LEU A 143 11.10 -11.13 0.69
CA LEU A 143 12.47 -11.15 0.15
C LEU A 143 12.63 -12.17 -0.98
N THR A 144 11.99 -13.33 -0.84
CA THR A 144 11.98 -14.38 -1.87
C THR A 144 11.27 -13.88 -3.12
N PHE A 145 10.09 -13.26 -2.96
CA PHE A 145 9.36 -12.63 -4.06
C PHE A 145 10.19 -11.53 -4.74
N ALA A 146 10.76 -10.60 -3.98
CA ALA A 146 11.56 -9.50 -4.53
C ALA A 146 12.82 -9.99 -5.27
N THR A 147 13.40 -11.11 -4.82
CA THR A 147 14.54 -11.75 -5.48
C THR A 147 14.12 -12.41 -6.79
N ALA A 148 12.99 -13.14 -6.80
CA ALA A 148 12.45 -13.79 -7.99
C ALA A 148 12.04 -12.77 -9.07
N GLU A 149 11.47 -11.64 -8.67
CA GLU A 149 11.01 -10.56 -9.56
C GLU A 149 12.11 -9.53 -9.89
N SER A 150 13.36 -9.77 -9.49
CA SER A 150 14.46 -8.84 -9.74
C SER A 150 14.77 -8.76 -11.23
N CYS A 151 14.81 -7.54 -11.78
CA CYS A 151 15.29 -7.31 -13.15
C CYS A 151 16.81 -7.52 -13.31
N GLY A 152 17.54 -7.74 -12.21
CA GLY A 152 18.96 -8.09 -12.23
C GLY A 152 19.93 -6.93 -12.50
N LYS A 153 19.44 -5.70 -12.69
CA LYS A 153 20.26 -4.54 -13.09
C LYS A 153 21.23 -4.08 -12.00
N CYS A 154 20.78 -4.01 -10.76
CA CYS A 154 21.58 -3.47 -9.65
C CYS A 154 22.11 -4.61 -8.77
N VAL A 155 23.42 -4.60 -8.47
CA VAL A 155 24.08 -5.63 -7.65
C VAL A 155 23.43 -5.78 -6.26
N PRO A 156 23.08 -4.70 -5.52
CA PRO A 156 22.43 -4.85 -4.21
C PRO A 156 21.09 -5.58 -4.29
N CYS A 157 20.30 -5.35 -5.35
CA CYS A 157 19.02 -6.02 -5.55
C CYS A 157 19.22 -7.49 -5.99
N ARG A 158 20.06 -7.74 -7.00
CA ARG A 158 20.24 -9.09 -7.56
C ARG A 158 20.92 -10.06 -6.59
N VAL A 159 22.01 -9.60 -5.96
CA VAL A 159 22.87 -10.45 -5.12
C VAL A 159 22.51 -10.28 -3.64
N GLY A 160 22.31 -9.04 -3.19
CA GLY A 160 22.01 -8.74 -1.79
C GLY A 160 20.69 -9.33 -1.32
N ALA A 161 19.61 -9.18 -2.10
CA ALA A 161 18.30 -9.76 -1.74
C ALA A 161 18.36 -11.29 -1.67
N SER A 162 19.07 -11.93 -2.60
CA SER A 162 19.31 -13.38 -2.61
C SER A 162 20.09 -13.87 -1.39
N ALA A 163 21.03 -13.07 -0.88
CA ALA A 163 21.78 -13.40 0.33
C ALA A 163 20.88 -13.29 1.56
N CYS A 164 20.08 -12.21 1.66
CA CYS A 164 19.14 -12.00 2.75
C CYS A 164 18.03 -13.06 2.80
N SER A 165 17.54 -13.54 1.66
CA SER A 165 16.45 -14.53 1.62
C SER A 165 16.87 -15.94 2.03
N ARG A 166 18.18 -16.22 2.10
CA ARG A 166 18.74 -17.54 2.44
C ARG A 166 19.18 -17.68 3.91
N CYS A 167 19.31 -16.56 4.62
CA CYS A 167 19.45 -16.55 6.08
C CYS A 167 18.14 -16.92 6.76
#